data_AF-A0A455UA26-F1
#
_entry.id   AF-A0A455UA26-F1
#
_cell.length_a   1.000
_cell.length_b   1.000
_cell.length_c   1.000
_cell.angle_alpha   90.00
_cell.angle_beta   90.00
_cell.angle_gamma   90.00
#
_symmetry.space_group_name_H-M   'P 1'
#
loop_
_entity.id
_entity.type
_entity.pdbx_description
1 polymer ?
#
loop_
_entity_poly.entity_id
_entity_poly.type
_entity_poly.pdbx_seq_one_letter_code
_entity_poly.pdbx_strand_id
1 'polypeptide(L)' 'MVGIALIIASGCACNNVIDRDIDALMARTRHRPLVRGSISITQALGVSALLGVSGWCAWRWAPTD' A
#
# COMPACT_ATOMS: atom_id res chain seq x y z
N MET A 1 13.37 -5.02 12.37
CA MET A 1 13.05 -4.68 10.96
C MET A 1 11.59 -4.25 10.74
N VAL A 2 10.87 -3.78 11.77
CA VAL A 2 9.43 -3.46 11.64
C VAL A 2 9.19 -2.19 10.82
N GLY A 3 9.99 -1.12 11.02
CA GLY A 3 9.85 0.13 10.26
C GLY A 3 10.02 -0.06 8.76
N ILE A 4 11.03 -0.85 8.34
CA ILE A 4 11.26 -1.18 6.93
C ILE A 4 10.11 -2.01 6.36
N ALA A 5 9.60 -3.01 7.10
CA ALA A 5 8.45 -3.80 6.66
C ALA A 5 7.20 -2.95 6.41
N LEU A 6 6.94 -1.94 7.26
CA LEU A 6 5.83 -1.00 7.10
C LEU A 6 6.01 -0.09 5.87
N ILE A 7 7.24 0.38 5.61
CA ILE A 7 7.55 1.16 4.40
C ILE A 7 7.34 0.32 3.14
N ILE A 8 7.78 -0.95 3.14
CA ILE A 8 7.55 -1.88 2.02
C ILE A 8 6.05 -2.11 1.81
N ALA A 9 5.30 -2.35 2.89
CA ALA A 9 3.84 -2.55 2.83
C ALA A 9 3.11 -1.31 2.27
N SER A 10 3.56 -0.10 2.62
CA SER A 10 3.08 1.16 2.04
C SER A 10 3.28 1.21 0.52
N GLY A 11 4.48 0.82 0.05
CA GLY A 11 4.79 0.75 -1.38
C GLY A 11 3.90 -0.24 -2.11
N CYS A 12 3.69 -1.44 -1.54
CA CYS A 12 2.77 -2.42 -2.11
C CYS A 12 1.32 -1.92 -2.18
N ALA A 13 0.84 -1.22 -1.14
CA ALA A 13 -0.50 -0.64 -1.13
C ALA A 13 -0.66 0.45 -2.19
N CYS A 14 0.37 1.30 -2.38
CA CYS A 14 0.39 2.32 -3.43
C CYS A 14 0.42 1.69 -4.84
N ASN A 15 1.24 0.66 -5.05
CA ASN A 15 1.32 -0.05 -6.32
C ASN A 15 -0.03 -0.65 -6.71
N ASN A 16 -0.78 -1.22 -5.77
CA ASN A 16 -2.13 -1.72 -6.06
C ASN A 16 -3.13 -0.63 -6.46
N VAL A 17 -2.89 0.64 -6.09
CA VAL A 17 -3.69 1.78 -6.55
C VAL A 17 -3.31 2.15 -7.98
N ILE A 18 -2.02 2.23 -8.29
CA ILE A 18 -1.52 2.56 -9.63
C ILE A 18 -1.89 1.46 -10.64
N ASP A 19 -1.72 0.19 -10.24
CA ASP A 19 -2.00 -0.97 -11.06
C ASP A 19 -3.51 -1.21 -11.25
N ARG A 20 -4.39 -0.49 -10.55
CA ARG A 20 -5.85 -0.69 -10.61
C ARG A 20 -6.38 -0.70 -12.04
N ASP A 21 -5.95 0.25 -12.86
CA ASP A 21 -6.49 0.39 -14.22
C ASP A 21 -5.99 -0.72 -15.14
N ILE A 22 -4.75 -1.18 -14.92
CA ILE A 22 -4.16 -2.32 -15.63
C ILE A 22 -4.80 -3.64 -15.15
N ASP A 23 -5.02 -3.76 -13.84
CA ASP A 23 -5.66 -4.91 -13.22
C ASP A 23 -7.11 -5.07 -13.68
N ALA A 24 -7.80 -3.98 -14.01
CA ALA A 24 -9.14 -4.00 -14.60
C ALA A 24 -9.17 -4.69 -15.98
N LEU A 25 -8.08 -4.57 -16.75
CA LEU A 25 -7.94 -5.14 -18.09
C LEU A 25 -7.38 -6.57 -18.05
N MET A 26 -6.77 -7.00 -16.94
CA MET A 26 -6.20 -8.34 -16.78
C MET A 26 -7.21 -9.37 -16.29
N ALA A 27 -7.40 -10.45 -17.06
CA ALA A 27 -8.27 -11.59 -16.71
C ALA A 27 -7.98 -12.19 -15.31
N ARG A 28 -6.72 -12.15 -14.88
CA ARG A 28 -6.24 -12.69 -13.60
C ARG A 28 -6.53 -11.78 -12.39
N THR A 29 -6.47 -10.45 -12.55
CA THR A 29 -6.51 -9.49 -11.43
C THR A 29 -7.73 -8.58 -11.44
N ARG A 30 -8.61 -8.68 -12.44
CA ARG A 30 -9.91 -7.96 -12.54
C ARG A 30 -10.87 -8.13 -11.36
N HIS A 31 -10.65 -9.13 -10.51
CA HIS A 31 -11.48 -9.39 -9.33
C HIS A 31 -10.96 -8.72 -8.06
N ARG A 32 -9.85 -7.96 -8.12
CA ARG A 32 -9.29 -7.28 -6.96
C ARG A 32 -10.28 -6.26 -6.38
N PRO A 33 -10.33 -6.09 -5.05
CA PRO A 33 -11.24 -5.16 -4.37
C PRO A 33 -11.15 -3.71 -4.88
N LEU A 34 -9.93 -3.27 -5.21
CA LEU A 34 -9.64 -1.93 -5.74
C LEU A 34 -10.23 -1.70 -7.14
N VAL A 35 -10.22 -2.73 -7.99
CA VAL A 35 -10.80 -2.70 -9.35
C VAL A 35 -12.32 -2.69 -9.29
N ARG A 36 -12.90 -3.49 -8.39
CA ARG A 36 -14.35 -3.58 -8.18
C ARG A 36 -14.94 -2.35 -7.48
N GLY A 37 -14.11 -1.41 -7.02
CA GLY A 37 -14.54 -0.22 -6.30
C GLY A 37 -15.05 -0.48 -4.89
N SER A 38 -14.83 -1.68 -4.34
CA SER A 38 -15.18 -1.98 -2.93
C SER A 38 -14.24 -1.28 -1.95
N ILE A 39 -13.07 -0.85 -2.41
CA ILE A 39 -12.17 0.04 -1.69
C ILE A 39 -11.96 1.28 -2.56
N SER A 40 -12.23 2.47 -2.01
CA SER A 40 -11.95 3.72 -2.72
C SER A 40 -10.45 3.92 -2.90
N ILE A 41 -10.04 4.51 -4.02
CA ILE A 41 -8.65 4.94 -4.26
C ILE A 41 -8.16 5.81 -3.10
N THR A 42 -9.00 6.73 -2.62
CA THR A 42 -8.64 7.62 -1.50
C THR A 42 -8.40 6.86 -0.20
N GLN A 43 -9.16 5.80 0.06
CA GLN A 43 -8.95 4.95 1.24
C GLN A 43 -7.65 4.15 1.13
N ALA A 44 -7.37 3.57 -0.04
CA ALA A 44 -6.14 2.82 -0.27
C ALA A 44 -4.89 3.70 -0.21
N LEU A 45 -4.94 4.92 -0.76
CA LEU A 45 -3.88 5.92 -0.62
C LEU A 45 -3.72 6.37 0.84
N GLY A 46 -4.83 6.56 1.57
CA GLY A 46 -4.80 6.86 3.00
C GLY A 46 -4.09 5.77 3.82
N VAL A 47 -4.38 4.50 3.54
CA VAL A 47 -3.71 3.37 4.18
C VAL A 47 -2.23 3.31 3.82
N SER A 48 -1.88 3.49 2.54
CA SER A 48 -0.48 3.58 2.11
C SER A 48 0.26 4.70 2.84
N ALA A 49 -0.29 5.92 2.88
CA ALA A 49 0.31 7.04 3.60
C ALA A 49 0.49 6.74 5.10
N LEU A 50 -0.50 6.14 5.77
CA LEU A 50 -0.41 5.75 7.17
C LEU A 50 0.68 4.71 7.42
N LEU A 51 0.80 3.70 6.55
CA LEU A 51 1.86 2.68 6.63
C LEU A 51 3.25 3.29 6.40
N GLY A 52 3.37 4.23 5.46
CA GLY A 52 4.63 4.91 5.18
C GLY A 52 5.09 5.81 6.33
N VAL A 53 4.17 6.61 6.88
CA VAL A 53 4.44 7.49 8.03
C VAL A 53 4.75 6.67 9.29
N SER A 54 3.96 5.63 9.57
CA SER A 54 4.23 4.75 10.72
C SER A 54 5.55 4.00 10.57
N GLY A 55 5.88 3.53 9.36
CA GLY A 55 7.15 2.88 9.06
C GLY A 55 8.34 3.81 9.19
N TRP A 56 8.24 5.05 8.70
CA TRP A 56 9.26 6.09 8.87
C TRP A 56 9.47 6.44 10.34
N CYS A 57 8.39 6.66 11.09
CA CYS A 57 8.45 6.90 12.53
C CYS A 57 9.09 5.71 13.26
N ALA A 58 8.63 4.49 12.99
CA ALA A 58 9.19 3.29 13.62
C ALA A 58 10.65 3.04 13.26
N TRP A 59 11.08 3.35 12.03
CA TRP A 59 12.48 3.27 11.61
C TRP A 59 13.34 4.30 12.35
N ARG A 60 12.86 5.54 12.48
CA ARG A 60 13.57 6.62 13.17
C ARG A 60 13.74 6.38 14.68
N TRP A 61 12.80 5.66 15.29
CA TRP A 61 12.84 5.29 16.71
C TRP A 61 13.41 3.90 16.96
N ALA A 62 13.79 3.16 15.91
CA ALA A 62 14.45 1.88 16.07
C ALA A 62 15.88 2.11 16.58
N PRO A 63 16.28 1.49 17.70
CA PRO A 63 17.68 1.44 18.10
C PRO A 63 18.50 0.86 16.95
N THR A 64 19.47 1.63 16.47
CA THR A 64 20.50 1.13 15.57
C THR A 64 21.52 0.41 16.44
N ASP A 65 21.26 -0.87 16.72
CA ASP A 65 22.27 -1.78 17.28
C ASP A 65 23.26 -2.18 16.18
#